data_AF-K6D8B1-F1
#
_entry.id   AF-K6D8B1-F1
#
_cell.length_a   1.000
_cell.length_b   1.000
_cell.length_c   1.000
_cell.angle_alpha   90.00
_cell.angle_beta   90.00
_cell.angle_gamma   90.00
#
_symmetry.space_group_name_H-M   'P 1'
#
loop_
_entity.id
_entity.type
_entity.pdbx_description
1 polymer ?
#
loop_
_entity_poly.entity_id
_entity_poly.type
_entity_poly.pdbx_seq_one_letter_code
_entity_poly.pdbx_strand_id
1 'polypeptide(L)'
;MGLVLGTAGLPHILVRFFTVKDAKTARSSVVYATWIIGIFYVMTIFLGFGAAAFVGNSEIVAANPAGNMAAPLLAKAIGGNMLFAFISAVAFATILAVVAGLVLTAASAFAHDFYNEILRKGKATEKQQVSMARWAAIDVSVISIILALGAQTLNVAFLVSLAFAVAASANLPVIIYTIYWKRFNTTGAVWAMVVGLISAIGLVIISPNVFSPEVGKAIFVGNPIFPYTTPGIVSIPLGFLAGYLGTIFSSQKADVKKYEEVLVKSNTGIGINS
;
A
#
# COMPACT_ATOMS: atom_id res chain seq x y z
N MET A 1 6.95 -10.36 4.54
CA MET A 1 5.55 -10.77 4.76
C MET A 1 4.55 -9.67 4.40
N GLY A 2 4.62 -8.47 5.01
CA GLY A 2 3.70 -7.36 4.68
C GLY A 2 3.72 -6.92 3.21
N LEU A 3 4.87 -7.01 2.54
CA LEU A 3 5.00 -6.69 1.11
C LEU A 3 4.35 -7.74 0.20
N VAL A 4 4.46 -9.04 0.53
CA VAL A 4 3.88 -10.14 -0.27
C VAL A 4 2.37 -10.25 -0.06
N LEU A 5 1.92 -10.10 1.18
CA LEU A 5 0.50 -10.15 1.54
C LEU A 5 -0.20 -8.82 1.21
N GLY A 6 0.49 -7.70 1.36
CA GLY A 6 -0.04 -6.37 1.05
C GLY A 6 -0.14 -6.09 -0.45
N THR A 7 0.80 -6.56 -1.29
CA THR A 7 0.64 -6.47 -2.76
C THR A 7 -0.58 -7.24 -3.26
N ALA A 8 -0.89 -8.39 -2.65
CA ALA A 8 -2.08 -9.18 -2.98
C ALA A 8 -3.41 -8.50 -2.57
N GLY A 9 -3.39 -7.68 -1.50
CA GLY A 9 -4.58 -7.00 -0.98
C GLY A 9 -4.86 -5.62 -1.58
N LEU A 10 -4.05 -5.15 -2.53
CA LEU A 10 -4.19 -3.82 -3.12
C LEU A 10 -5.18 -3.83 -4.30
N PRO A 11 -6.33 -3.13 -4.20
CA PRO A 11 -7.38 -3.18 -5.23
C PRO A 11 -6.90 -2.78 -6.63
N HIS A 12 -5.94 -1.86 -6.72
CA HIS A 12 -5.41 -1.37 -7.99
C HIS A 12 -4.67 -2.43 -8.81
N ILE A 13 -4.06 -3.43 -8.16
CA ILE A 13 -3.40 -4.56 -8.85
C ILE A 13 -4.45 -5.59 -9.28
N LEU A 14 -5.40 -5.88 -8.39
CA LEU A 14 -6.48 -6.83 -8.65
C LEU A 14 -7.36 -6.40 -9.83
N VAL A 15 -7.76 -5.13 -9.90
CA VAL A 15 -8.57 -4.61 -11.03
C VAL A 15 -7.84 -4.76 -12.37
N ARG A 16 -6.52 -4.58 -12.41
CA ARG A 16 -5.72 -4.82 -13.62
C ARG A 16 -5.67 -6.30 -13.99
N PHE A 17 -5.56 -7.21 -13.03
CA PHE A 17 -5.63 -8.65 -13.31
C PHE A 17 -7.01 -9.09 -13.81
N PHE A 18 -8.08 -8.47 -13.30
CA PHE A 18 -9.44 -8.75 -13.75
C PHE A 18 -9.73 -8.23 -15.17
N THR A 19 -9.02 -7.22 -15.68
CA THR A 19 -9.18 -6.80 -17.09
C THR A 19 -8.60 -7.77 -18.14
N VAL A 20 -7.89 -8.82 -17.72
CA VAL A 20 -7.34 -9.84 -18.63
C VAL A 20 -8.39 -10.91 -18.89
N LYS A 21 -8.82 -11.04 -20.15
CA LYS A 21 -9.92 -11.92 -20.58
C LYS A 21 -9.71 -13.42 -20.32
N ASP A 22 -8.49 -13.85 -19.96
CA ASP A 22 -8.11 -15.26 -19.96
C ASP A 22 -7.18 -15.60 -18.77
N ALA A 23 -7.59 -16.57 -17.95
CA ALA A 23 -6.88 -16.98 -16.73
C ALA A 23 -5.44 -17.48 -17.03
N LYS A 24 -5.22 -18.06 -18.22
CA LYS A 24 -3.91 -18.55 -18.67
C LYS A 24 -2.96 -17.39 -18.96
N THR A 25 -3.47 -16.32 -19.59
CA THR A 25 -2.71 -15.10 -19.89
C THR A 25 -2.38 -14.35 -18.60
N ALA A 26 -3.33 -14.28 -17.64
CA ALA A 26 -3.08 -13.70 -16.33
C ALA A 26 -1.93 -14.40 -15.58
N ARG A 27 -1.91 -15.75 -15.57
CA ARG A 27 -0.82 -16.53 -14.95
C ARG A 27 0.52 -16.27 -15.63
N SER A 28 0.54 -16.20 -16.96
CA SER A 28 1.75 -15.88 -17.73
C SER A 28 2.30 -14.50 -17.38
N SER A 29 1.43 -13.48 -17.33
CA SER A 29 1.80 -12.11 -16.92
C SER A 29 2.36 -12.05 -15.50
N VAL A 30 1.80 -12.82 -14.56
CA VAL A 30 2.34 -12.92 -13.19
C VAL A 30 3.74 -13.51 -13.19
N VAL A 31 3.99 -14.56 -13.99
CA VAL A 31 5.31 -15.18 -14.11
C VAL A 31 6.33 -14.20 -14.68
N TYR A 32 6.01 -13.49 -15.77
CA TYR A 32 6.90 -12.47 -16.34
C TYR A 32 7.15 -11.33 -15.35
N ALA A 33 6.12 -10.84 -14.67
CA ALA A 33 6.27 -9.80 -13.66
C ALA A 33 7.18 -10.28 -12.51
N THR A 34 7.01 -11.52 -12.05
CA THR A 34 7.85 -12.12 -11.00
C THR A 34 9.31 -12.21 -11.42
N TRP A 35 9.58 -12.62 -12.67
CA TRP A 35 10.94 -12.66 -13.21
C TRP A 35 11.58 -11.28 -13.33
N ILE A 36 10.83 -10.29 -13.85
CA ILE A 36 11.32 -8.91 -13.96
C ILE A 36 11.62 -8.32 -12.58
N ILE A 37 10.72 -8.52 -11.61
CA ILE A 37 10.92 -8.07 -10.22
C ILE A 37 12.11 -8.78 -9.58
N GLY A 38 12.25 -10.10 -9.81
CA GLY A 38 13.39 -10.87 -9.30
C GLY A 38 14.72 -10.37 -9.84
N ILE A 39 14.81 -10.16 -11.16
CA ILE A 39 16.00 -9.58 -11.81
C ILE A 39 16.29 -8.19 -11.24
N PHE A 40 15.27 -7.35 -11.08
CA PHE A 40 15.43 -6.02 -10.49
C PHE A 40 16.01 -6.08 -9.07
N TYR A 41 15.49 -6.96 -8.20
CA TYR A 41 16.04 -7.12 -6.84
C TYR A 41 17.46 -7.66 -6.81
N VAL A 42 17.84 -8.51 -7.75
CA VAL A 42 19.24 -8.94 -7.89
C VAL A 42 20.11 -7.74 -8.29
N MET A 43 19.67 -6.94 -9.26
CA MET A 43 20.39 -5.73 -9.67
C MET A 43 20.55 -4.70 -8.54
N THR A 44 19.54 -4.51 -7.68
CA THR A 44 19.66 -3.56 -6.56
C THR A 44 20.72 -3.99 -5.54
N ILE A 45 20.93 -5.30 -5.35
CA ILE A 45 22.01 -5.81 -4.49
C ILE A 45 23.37 -5.43 -5.07
N PHE A 46 23.59 -5.66 -6.37
CA PHE A 46 24.83 -5.26 -7.05
C PHE A 46 25.06 -3.76 -6.95
N LEU A 47 24.00 -2.95 -7.12
CA LEU A 47 24.08 -1.51 -7.00
C LEU A 47 24.43 -1.08 -5.57
N GLY A 48 23.85 -1.71 -4.55
CA GLY A 48 24.14 -1.43 -3.14
C GLY A 48 25.58 -1.75 -2.76
N PHE A 49 26.09 -2.92 -3.14
CA PHE A 49 27.50 -3.28 -2.92
C PHE A 49 28.45 -2.40 -3.75
N GLY A 50 28.08 -2.06 -4.98
CA GLY A 50 28.83 -1.12 -5.81
C GLY A 50 28.93 0.25 -5.15
N ALA A 51 27.83 0.79 -4.64
CA ALA A 51 27.82 2.05 -3.88
C ALA A 51 28.74 1.96 -2.65
N ALA A 52 28.65 0.88 -1.88
CA ALA A 52 29.51 0.68 -0.71
C ALA A 52 31.00 0.59 -1.07
N ALA A 53 31.35 -0.01 -2.22
CA ALA A 53 32.73 -0.17 -2.65
C ALA A 53 33.35 1.12 -3.25
N PHE A 54 32.58 1.87 -4.05
CA PHE A 54 33.09 3.06 -4.75
C PHE A 54 32.92 4.38 -3.99
N VAL A 55 31.88 4.50 -3.14
CA VAL A 55 31.59 5.70 -2.35
C VAL A 55 32.02 5.51 -0.89
N GLY A 56 31.89 4.29 -0.36
CA GLY A 56 32.13 4.01 1.05
C GLY A 56 30.87 4.16 1.90
N ASN A 57 30.72 3.28 2.89
CA ASN A 57 29.54 3.25 3.76
C ASN A 57 29.39 4.53 4.60
N SER A 58 30.50 5.09 5.08
CA SER A 58 30.52 6.31 5.89
C SER A 58 29.95 7.52 5.16
N GLU A 59 30.32 7.73 3.90
CA GLU A 59 29.82 8.85 3.09
C GLU A 59 28.33 8.71 2.76
N ILE A 60 27.87 7.48 2.46
CA ILE A 60 26.45 7.20 2.19
C ILE A 60 25.59 7.51 3.41
N VAL A 61 26.01 7.03 4.60
CA VAL A 61 25.30 7.25 5.86
C VAL A 61 25.35 8.73 6.26
N ALA A 62 26.46 9.43 6.01
CA ALA A 62 26.57 10.87 6.26
C ALA A 62 25.63 11.69 5.37
N ALA A 63 25.47 11.31 4.10
CA ALA A 63 24.55 11.98 3.18
C ALA A 63 23.08 11.68 3.50
N ASN A 64 22.77 10.43 3.85
CA ASN A 64 21.44 10.03 4.26
C ASN A 64 21.52 8.76 5.14
N PRO A 65 21.16 8.83 6.44
CA PRO A 65 21.24 7.68 7.33
C PRO A 65 20.38 6.49 6.88
N ALA A 66 19.36 6.71 6.05
CA ALA A 66 18.52 5.66 5.49
C ALA A 66 19.11 5.01 4.22
N GLY A 67 20.27 5.48 3.73
CA GLY A 67 20.96 4.89 2.57
C GLY A 67 20.30 5.18 1.22
N ASN A 68 19.26 6.02 1.18
CA ASN A 68 18.50 6.31 -0.05
C ASN A 68 19.32 7.06 -1.11
N MET A 69 20.45 7.65 -0.70
CA MET A 69 21.38 8.36 -1.58
C MET A 69 22.47 7.47 -2.18
N ALA A 70 22.46 6.16 -1.92
CA ALA A 70 23.48 5.25 -2.42
C ALA A 70 23.58 5.24 -3.97
N ALA A 71 22.44 5.20 -4.67
CA ALA A 71 22.43 5.15 -6.13
C ALA A 71 22.87 6.47 -6.80
N PRO A 72 22.35 7.66 -6.39
CA PRO A 72 22.89 8.93 -6.89
C PRO A 72 24.38 9.11 -6.58
N LEU A 73 24.83 8.80 -5.35
CA LEU A 73 26.23 8.97 -4.99
C LEU A 73 27.16 8.04 -5.78
N LEU A 74 26.74 6.80 -6.05
CA LEU A 74 27.47 5.90 -6.94
C LEU A 74 27.57 6.48 -8.36
N ALA A 75 26.48 7.04 -8.89
CA ALA A 75 26.50 7.73 -10.18
C ALA A 75 27.47 8.91 -10.19
N LYS A 76 27.56 9.66 -9.09
CA LYS A 76 28.54 10.75 -8.93
C LYS A 76 29.98 10.21 -8.91
N ALA A 77 30.24 9.11 -8.20
CA ALA A 77 31.57 8.52 -8.10
C ALA A 77 32.07 7.98 -9.45
N ILE A 78 31.19 7.41 -10.28
CA ILE A 78 31.57 6.81 -11.57
C ILE A 78 31.54 7.82 -12.73
N GLY A 79 30.56 8.72 -12.78
CA GLY A 79 30.30 9.59 -13.94
C GLY A 79 30.27 11.08 -13.61
N GLY A 80 30.69 11.48 -12.41
CA GLY A 80 30.77 12.87 -11.99
C GLY A 80 29.40 13.56 -11.86
N ASN A 81 29.43 14.89 -11.80
CA ASN A 81 28.23 15.71 -11.57
C ASN A 81 27.18 15.57 -12.69
N MET A 82 27.61 15.28 -13.92
CA MET A 82 26.68 15.11 -15.05
C MET A 82 25.83 13.86 -14.89
N LEU A 83 26.44 12.71 -14.58
CA LEU A 83 25.70 11.47 -14.37
C LEU A 83 24.85 11.53 -13.09
N PHE A 84 25.35 12.18 -12.04
CA PHE A 84 24.58 12.47 -10.82
C PHE A 84 23.32 13.28 -11.13
N ALA A 85 23.44 14.37 -11.88
CA ALA A 85 22.31 15.23 -12.24
C ALA A 85 21.30 14.48 -13.12
N PHE A 86 21.78 13.69 -14.08
CA PHE A 86 20.92 12.89 -14.95
C PHE A 86 20.12 11.83 -14.17
N ILE A 87 20.78 11.01 -13.36
CA ILE A 87 20.10 9.98 -12.55
C ILE A 87 19.14 10.61 -11.54
N SER A 88 19.53 11.72 -10.91
CA SER A 88 18.66 12.44 -9.99
C SER A 88 17.43 13.03 -10.69
N ALA A 89 17.58 13.56 -11.91
CA ALA A 89 16.47 14.07 -12.71
C ALA A 89 15.49 12.95 -13.10
N VAL A 90 16.00 11.78 -13.50
CA VAL A 90 15.17 10.60 -13.80
C VAL A 90 14.45 10.11 -12.54
N ALA A 91 15.13 10.03 -11.40
CA ALA A 91 14.52 9.66 -10.12
C ALA A 91 13.42 10.66 -9.72
N PHE A 92 13.66 11.96 -9.88
CA PHE A 92 12.67 12.99 -9.58
C PHE A 92 11.44 12.91 -10.52
N ALA A 93 11.66 12.78 -11.82
CA ALA A 93 10.60 12.66 -12.81
C ALA A 93 9.72 11.41 -12.56
N THR A 94 10.34 10.28 -12.21
CA THR A 94 9.60 9.04 -11.90
C THR A 94 8.80 9.15 -10.60
N ILE A 95 9.35 9.78 -9.55
CA ILE A 95 8.61 10.05 -8.31
C ILE A 95 7.39 10.92 -8.59
N LEU A 96 7.55 12.04 -9.33
CA LEU A 96 6.43 12.92 -9.68
C LEU A 96 5.35 12.20 -10.47
N ALA A 97 5.74 11.38 -11.45
CA ALA A 97 4.79 10.59 -12.24
C ALA A 97 3.98 9.62 -11.37
N VAL A 98 4.64 8.91 -10.45
CA VAL A 98 3.97 7.95 -9.54
C VAL A 98 3.07 8.68 -8.55
N VAL A 99 3.54 9.77 -7.94
CA VAL A 99 2.76 10.57 -6.99
C VAL A 99 1.50 11.13 -7.66
N ALA A 100 1.61 11.71 -8.86
CA ALA A 100 0.46 12.22 -9.60
C ALA A 100 -0.57 11.12 -9.89
N GLY A 101 -0.12 9.92 -10.27
CA GLY A 101 -1.00 8.77 -10.51
C GLY A 101 -1.72 8.30 -9.25
N LEU A 102 -1.02 8.22 -8.11
CA LEU A 102 -1.60 7.82 -6.82
C LEU A 102 -2.60 8.85 -6.30
N VAL A 103 -2.28 10.15 -6.40
CA VAL A 103 -3.17 11.24 -5.99
C VAL A 103 -4.44 11.24 -6.82
N LEU A 104 -4.34 11.12 -8.14
CA LEU A 104 -5.51 11.08 -9.02
C LEU A 104 -6.41 9.88 -8.69
N THR A 105 -5.81 8.71 -8.46
CA THR A 105 -6.56 7.50 -8.10
C THR A 105 -7.28 7.65 -6.76
N ALA A 106 -6.59 8.17 -5.75
CA ALA A 106 -7.17 8.42 -4.42
C ALA A 106 -8.29 9.46 -4.48
N ALA A 107 -8.08 10.56 -5.19
CA ALA A 107 -9.06 11.62 -5.35
C ALA A 107 -10.32 11.16 -6.11
N SER A 108 -10.13 10.30 -7.12
CA SER A 108 -11.25 9.72 -7.89
C SER A 108 -12.06 8.74 -7.05
N ALA A 109 -11.39 7.88 -6.27
CA ALA A 109 -12.05 7.01 -5.31
C ALA A 109 -12.83 7.81 -4.26
N PHE A 110 -12.24 8.87 -3.71
CA PHE A 110 -12.93 9.74 -2.76
C PHE A 110 -14.13 10.46 -3.37
N ALA A 111 -14.00 11.01 -4.58
CA ALA A 111 -15.10 11.68 -5.26
C ALA A 111 -16.26 10.71 -5.61
N HIS A 112 -15.95 9.46 -5.94
CA HIS A 112 -16.96 8.45 -6.21
C HIS A 112 -17.60 7.93 -4.92
N ASP A 113 -16.80 7.40 -3.99
CA ASP A 113 -17.29 6.69 -2.82
C ASP A 113 -17.85 7.64 -1.75
N PHE A 114 -17.19 8.79 -1.52
CA PHE A 114 -17.63 9.74 -0.50
C PHE A 114 -18.62 10.77 -1.06
N TYR A 115 -18.29 11.40 -2.19
CA TYR A 115 -19.13 12.49 -2.69
C TYR A 115 -20.36 12.00 -3.46
N ASN A 116 -20.20 11.10 -4.43
CA ASN A 116 -21.33 10.62 -5.22
C ASN A 116 -22.23 9.69 -4.39
N GLU A 117 -21.66 8.66 -3.76
CA GLU A 117 -22.45 7.62 -3.09
C GLU A 117 -23.00 8.07 -1.74
N ILE A 118 -22.17 8.64 -0.86
CA ILE A 118 -22.58 9.03 0.49
C ILE A 118 -23.29 10.39 0.50
N LEU A 119 -22.67 11.44 -0.06
CA LEU A 119 -23.22 12.81 0.03
C LEU A 119 -24.39 13.04 -0.93
N ARG A 120 -24.30 12.52 -2.16
CA ARG A 120 -25.28 12.78 -3.22
C ARG A 120 -26.15 11.60 -3.61
N LYS A 121 -26.01 10.45 -2.93
CA LYS A 121 -26.85 9.26 -3.13
C LYS A 121 -26.96 8.86 -4.61
N GLY A 122 -25.83 8.92 -5.34
CA GLY A 122 -25.72 8.53 -6.74
C GLY A 122 -26.23 9.56 -7.76
N LYS A 123 -26.55 10.80 -7.35
CA LYS A 123 -27.12 11.83 -8.24
C LYS A 123 -26.13 12.92 -8.65
N ALA A 124 -24.81 12.72 -8.47
CA ALA A 124 -23.85 13.74 -8.86
C ALA A 124 -23.72 13.84 -10.38
N THR A 125 -23.80 15.06 -10.92
CA THR A 125 -23.47 15.30 -12.33
C THR A 125 -21.96 15.14 -12.55
N GLU A 126 -21.57 14.65 -13.72
CA GLU A 126 -20.17 14.40 -14.10
C GLU A 126 -19.26 15.63 -13.89
N LYS A 127 -19.73 16.85 -14.23
CA LYS A 127 -19.00 18.11 -13.94
C LYS A 127 -18.72 18.33 -12.46
N GLN A 128 -19.67 17.98 -11.59
CA GLN A 128 -19.52 18.15 -10.14
C GLN A 128 -18.61 17.08 -9.54
N GLN A 129 -18.63 15.87 -10.09
CA GLN A 129 -17.71 14.79 -9.72
C GLN A 129 -16.27 15.13 -10.09
N VAL A 130 -16.02 15.65 -11.31
CA VAL A 130 -14.67 16.08 -11.74
C VAL A 130 -14.17 17.27 -10.90
N SER A 131 -15.04 18.24 -10.60
CA SER A 131 -14.67 19.36 -9.74
C SER A 131 -14.34 18.92 -8.32
N MET A 132 -15.13 18.00 -7.75
CA MET A 132 -14.84 17.44 -6.42
C MET A 132 -13.56 16.61 -6.43
N ALA A 133 -13.31 15.82 -7.46
CA ALA A 133 -12.05 15.07 -7.59
C ALA A 133 -10.83 16.00 -7.64
N ARG A 134 -10.93 17.18 -8.27
CA ARG A 134 -9.83 18.18 -8.22
C ARG A 134 -9.59 18.72 -6.82
N TRP A 135 -10.64 19.08 -6.08
CA TRP A 135 -10.50 19.55 -4.70
C TRP A 135 -9.96 18.46 -3.77
N ALA A 136 -10.50 17.25 -3.86
CA ALA A 136 -9.99 16.10 -3.12
C ALA A 136 -8.51 15.81 -3.43
N ALA A 137 -8.07 15.97 -4.68
CA ALA A 137 -6.66 15.81 -5.05
C ALA A 137 -5.76 16.84 -4.36
N ILE A 138 -6.21 18.10 -4.27
CA ILE A 138 -5.49 19.17 -3.57
C ILE A 138 -5.41 18.84 -2.08
N ASP A 139 -6.55 18.53 -1.45
CA ASP A 139 -6.62 18.27 -0.01
C ASP A 139 -5.75 17.06 0.39
N VAL A 140 -5.88 15.95 -0.35
CA VAL A 140 -5.07 14.75 -0.13
C VAL A 140 -3.57 15.05 -0.30
N SER A 141 -3.20 15.87 -1.29
CA SER A 141 -1.80 16.26 -1.51
C SER A 141 -1.26 17.10 -0.36
N VAL A 142 -2.01 18.11 0.10
CA VAL A 142 -1.61 18.98 1.21
C VAL A 142 -1.43 18.17 2.50
N ILE A 143 -2.39 17.30 2.83
CA ILE A 143 -2.31 16.43 4.01
C ILE A 143 -1.11 15.48 3.88
N SER A 144 -0.90 14.89 2.70
CA SER A 144 0.23 13.98 2.45
C SER A 144 1.58 14.69 2.62
N ILE A 145 1.70 15.94 2.15
CA ILE A 145 2.92 16.74 2.33
C ILE A 145 3.16 17.03 3.81
N ILE A 146 2.14 17.46 4.57
CA ILE A 146 2.28 17.74 6.00
C ILE A 146 2.74 16.50 6.76
N LEU A 147 2.12 15.34 6.49
CA LEU A 147 2.52 14.06 7.09
C LEU A 147 3.94 13.65 6.68
N ALA A 148 4.30 13.86 5.40
CA ALA A 148 5.64 13.57 4.90
C ALA A 148 6.70 14.44 5.56
N LEU A 149 6.44 15.74 5.80
CA LEU A 149 7.33 16.65 6.53
C LEU A 149 7.57 16.17 7.98
N GLY A 150 6.51 15.69 8.66
CA GLY A 150 6.63 15.11 10.00
C GLY A 150 7.38 13.78 10.05
N ALA A 151 7.38 13.02 8.95
CA ALA A 151 7.98 11.69 8.85
C ALA A 151 9.36 11.66 8.17
N GLN A 152 9.98 12.82 7.87
CA GLN A 152 11.25 12.90 7.12
C GLN A 152 12.43 12.18 7.79
N THR A 153 12.39 12.06 9.12
CA THR A 153 13.44 11.39 9.91
C THR A 153 13.30 9.87 9.92
N LEU A 154 12.16 9.34 9.46
CA LEU A 154 11.89 7.91 9.41
C LEU A 154 12.42 7.29 8.12
N ASN A 155 12.84 6.03 8.20
CA ASN A 155 13.30 5.31 7.01
C ASN A 155 12.13 5.08 6.04
N VAL A 156 12.31 5.43 4.76
CA VAL A 156 11.30 5.26 3.71
C VAL A 156 10.90 3.79 3.54
N ALA A 157 11.84 2.84 3.61
CA ALA A 157 11.54 1.42 3.53
C ALA A 157 10.63 0.95 4.68
N PHE A 158 10.81 1.55 5.85
CA PHE A 158 9.95 1.31 7.01
C PHE A 158 8.54 1.88 6.79
N LEU A 159 8.42 3.15 6.36
CA LEU A 159 7.12 3.78 6.06
C LEU A 159 6.32 3.00 5.01
N VAL A 160 7.00 2.49 3.99
CA VAL A 160 6.39 1.62 2.98
C VAL A 160 5.91 0.32 3.63
N SER A 161 6.77 -0.39 4.38
CA SER A 161 6.39 -1.62 5.08
C SER A 161 5.16 -1.43 5.98
N LEU A 162 5.09 -0.30 6.67
CA LEU A 162 3.99 0.10 7.53
C LEU A 162 2.68 0.24 6.75
N ALA A 163 2.70 1.05 5.68
CA ALA A 163 1.53 1.27 4.83
C ALA A 163 0.99 -0.04 4.23
N PHE A 164 1.90 -0.91 3.77
CA PHE A 164 1.55 -2.24 3.26
C PHE A 164 0.97 -3.15 4.35
N ALA A 165 1.49 -3.12 5.57
CA ALA A 165 0.95 -3.90 6.68
C ALA A 165 -0.47 -3.46 7.07
N VAL A 166 -0.71 -2.14 7.11
CA VAL A 166 -2.05 -1.58 7.37
C VAL A 166 -3.03 -1.98 6.26
N ALA A 167 -2.65 -1.80 5.00
CA ALA A 167 -3.47 -2.17 3.86
C ALA A 167 -3.78 -3.68 3.82
N ALA A 168 -2.78 -4.53 4.08
CA ALA A 168 -2.98 -5.98 4.16
C ALA A 168 -3.96 -6.36 5.26
N SER A 169 -3.90 -5.70 6.42
CA SER A 169 -4.74 -6.04 7.59
C SER A 169 -6.22 -5.74 7.36
N ALA A 170 -6.53 -4.69 6.60
CA ALA A 170 -7.92 -4.33 6.28
C ALA A 170 -8.47 -5.10 5.07
N ASN A 171 -7.71 -5.22 3.99
CA ASN A 171 -8.24 -5.68 2.70
C ASN A 171 -8.13 -7.19 2.50
N LEU A 172 -7.01 -7.80 2.92
CA LEU A 172 -6.74 -9.20 2.62
C LEU A 172 -7.77 -10.15 3.26
N PRO A 173 -8.19 -9.97 4.53
CA PRO A 173 -9.25 -10.80 5.10
C PRO A 173 -10.57 -10.72 4.34
N VAL A 174 -10.97 -9.51 3.93
CA VAL A 174 -12.21 -9.26 3.20
C VAL A 174 -12.18 -9.95 1.84
N ILE A 175 -11.09 -9.82 1.09
CA ILE A 175 -10.94 -10.43 -0.24
C ILE A 175 -11.00 -11.95 -0.13
N ILE A 176 -10.23 -12.55 0.79
CA ILE A 176 -10.18 -14.00 0.94
C ILE A 176 -11.55 -14.56 1.35
N TYR A 177 -12.22 -13.94 2.34
CA TYR A 177 -13.55 -14.41 2.73
C TYR A 177 -14.60 -14.22 1.63
N THR A 178 -14.53 -13.13 0.86
CA THR A 178 -15.47 -12.90 -0.24
C THR A 178 -15.35 -13.97 -1.33
N ILE A 179 -14.16 -14.49 -1.61
CA ILE A 179 -13.94 -15.53 -2.62
C ILE A 179 -14.27 -16.93 -2.07
N TYR A 180 -13.73 -17.28 -0.91
CA TYR A 180 -13.75 -18.65 -0.41
C TYR A 180 -14.89 -18.96 0.57
N TRP A 181 -15.54 -17.95 1.16
CA TRP A 181 -16.55 -18.16 2.20
C TRP A 181 -17.95 -17.69 1.79
N LYS A 182 -18.79 -18.66 1.41
CA LYS A 182 -20.17 -18.42 0.94
C LYS A 182 -21.08 -17.66 1.91
N ARG A 183 -20.76 -17.67 3.21
CA ARG A 183 -21.58 -17.03 4.26
C ARG A 183 -21.07 -15.64 4.66
N PHE A 184 -20.03 -15.13 4.01
CA PHE A 184 -19.47 -13.82 4.34
C PHE A 184 -20.47 -12.71 4.01
N ASN A 185 -20.69 -11.79 4.96
CA ASN A 185 -21.67 -10.71 4.85
C ASN A 185 -21.03 -9.33 5.03
N THR A 186 -21.79 -8.27 4.74
CA THR A 186 -21.34 -6.87 4.83
C THR A 186 -20.86 -6.51 6.23
N THR A 187 -21.51 -7.04 7.27
CA THR A 187 -21.08 -6.80 8.67
C THR A 187 -19.71 -7.39 8.94
N GLY A 188 -19.45 -8.63 8.53
CA GLY A 188 -18.13 -9.26 8.61
C GLY A 188 -17.05 -8.47 7.87
N ALA A 189 -17.37 -7.95 6.68
CA ALA A 189 -16.46 -7.09 5.94
C ALA A 189 -16.10 -5.81 6.69
N VAL A 190 -17.09 -5.11 7.25
CA VAL A 190 -16.86 -3.90 8.05
C VAL A 190 -16.03 -4.20 9.29
N TRP A 191 -16.34 -5.28 10.01
CA TRP A 191 -15.57 -5.69 11.19
C TRP A 191 -14.12 -6.04 10.87
N ALA A 192 -13.88 -6.77 9.78
CA ALA A 192 -12.52 -7.07 9.31
C ALA A 192 -11.74 -5.79 9.00
N MET A 193 -12.35 -4.85 8.25
CA MET A 193 -11.69 -3.59 7.88
C MET A 193 -11.41 -2.71 9.09
N VAL A 194 -12.41 -2.51 9.96
CA VAL A 194 -12.30 -1.61 11.12
C VAL A 194 -11.32 -2.17 12.14
N VAL A 195 -11.44 -3.44 12.53
CA VAL A 195 -10.52 -4.06 13.49
C VAL A 195 -9.13 -4.22 12.90
N GLY A 196 -9.02 -4.59 11.61
CA GLY A 196 -7.72 -4.65 10.91
C GLY A 196 -7.01 -3.29 10.88
N LEU A 197 -7.75 -2.22 10.58
CA LEU A 197 -7.21 -0.84 10.56
C LEU A 197 -6.82 -0.35 11.95
N ILE A 198 -7.73 -0.47 12.93
CA ILE A 198 -7.51 0.00 14.30
C ILE A 198 -6.38 -0.79 14.97
N SER A 199 -6.35 -2.11 14.80
CA SER A 199 -5.26 -2.93 15.35
C SER A 199 -3.92 -2.60 14.70
N ALA A 200 -3.88 -2.41 13.37
CA ALA A 200 -2.65 -2.03 12.70
C ALA A 200 -2.15 -0.65 13.19
N ILE A 201 -3.00 0.38 13.23
CA ILE A 201 -2.62 1.71 13.71
C ILE A 201 -2.25 1.68 15.20
N GLY A 202 -3.05 1.01 16.04
CA GLY A 202 -2.82 0.90 17.48
C GLY A 202 -1.49 0.20 17.79
N LEU A 203 -1.19 -0.91 17.11
CA LEU A 203 0.08 -1.63 17.24
C LEU A 203 1.27 -0.78 16.80
N VAL A 204 1.10 0.08 15.80
CA VAL A 204 2.14 1.01 15.34
C VAL A 204 2.43 2.08 16.38
N ILE A 205 1.39 2.65 16.98
CA ILE A 205 1.54 3.67 18.02
C ILE A 205 2.29 3.11 19.23
N ILE A 206 2.10 1.84 19.59
CA ILE A 206 2.79 1.20 20.73
C ILE A 206 4.09 0.45 20.34
N SER A 207 4.50 0.54 19.08
CA SER A 207 5.70 -0.13 18.55
C SER A 207 6.98 0.66 18.86
N PRO A 208 8.17 0.03 18.70
CA PRO A 208 9.47 0.68 18.93
C PRO A 208 9.71 1.90 18.02
N ASN A 209 8.88 2.05 16.99
CA ASN A 209 8.99 3.10 15.99
C ASN A 209 8.41 4.45 16.48
N VAL A 210 7.52 4.41 17.47
CA VAL A 210 6.90 5.60 18.06
C VAL A 210 7.37 5.79 19.51
N PHE A 211 7.59 4.70 20.25
CA PHE A 211 8.18 4.69 21.59
C PHE A 211 9.55 4.03 21.59
N SER A 212 10.59 4.77 21.96
CA SER A 212 11.94 4.23 22.17
C SER A 212 12.43 4.55 23.57
N PRO A 213 13.08 3.61 24.28
CA PRO A 213 13.71 3.90 25.57
C PRO A 213 14.95 4.80 25.41
N GLU A 214 15.50 4.89 24.20
CA GLU A 214 16.58 5.81 23.86
C GLU A 214 16.04 7.15 23.33
N VAL A 215 16.45 8.25 23.97
CA VAL A 215 16.07 9.62 23.62
C VAL A 215 16.57 9.97 22.22
N GLY A 216 15.66 10.41 21.34
CA GLY A 216 15.99 10.85 19.97
C GLY A 216 15.89 9.78 18.88
N LYS A 217 15.62 8.51 19.22
CA LYS A 217 15.37 7.44 18.23
C LYS A 217 13.90 7.31 17.81
N ALA A 218 12.96 7.86 18.57
CA ALA A 218 11.53 7.86 18.27
C ALA A 218 10.84 9.14 18.76
N ILE A 219 9.56 9.30 18.43
CA ILE A 219 8.75 10.49 18.75
C ILE A 219 8.53 10.62 20.27
N PHE A 220 8.42 9.51 20.99
CA PHE A 220 8.23 9.48 22.45
C PHE A 220 9.27 8.60 23.15
N VAL A 221 9.66 8.99 24.37
CA VAL A 221 10.59 8.23 25.21
C VAL A 221 9.81 7.26 26.09
N GLY A 222 10.01 5.95 25.92
CA GLY A 222 9.35 4.91 26.71
C GLY A 222 9.64 3.49 26.23
N ASN A 223 9.40 2.49 27.09
CA ASN A 223 9.54 1.09 26.71
C ASN A 223 8.40 0.67 25.76
N PRO A 224 8.69 0.17 24.56
CA PRO A 224 7.66 -0.32 23.65
C PRO A 224 6.98 -1.55 24.25
N ILE A 225 5.65 -1.50 24.38
CA ILE A 225 4.83 -2.61 24.88
C ILE A 225 4.78 -3.73 23.83
N PHE A 226 4.91 -3.37 22.54
CA PHE A 226 4.98 -4.32 21.44
C PHE A 226 6.41 -4.38 20.88
N PRO A 227 7.10 -5.54 20.91
CA PRO A 227 8.52 -5.63 20.58
C PRO A 227 8.79 -5.69 19.06
N TYR A 228 7.77 -5.89 18.23
CA TYR A 228 7.97 -6.07 16.79
C TYR A 228 7.83 -4.76 16.01
N THR A 229 8.76 -4.55 15.07
CA THR A 229 8.75 -3.42 14.13
C THR A 229 7.65 -3.53 13.08
N THR A 230 7.13 -4.74 12.83
CA THR A 230 6.10 -4.98 11.81
C THR A 230 4.77 -5.37 12.47
N PRO A 231 3.74 -4.50 12.44
CA PRO A 231 2.44 -4.77 13.08
C PRO A 231 1.67 -5.91 12.38
N GLY A 232 1.97 -6.15 11.09
CA GLY A 232 1.26 -7.09 10.22
C GLY A 232 1.20 -8.54 10.72
N ILE A 233 2.14 -8.97 11.57
CA ILE A 233 2.12 -10.34 12.14
C ILE A 233 0.90 -10.53 13.04
N VAL A 234 0.44 -9.48 13.72
CA VAL A 234 -0.67 -9.55 14.68
C VAL A 234 -1.93 -8.91 14.11
N SER A 235 -1.82 -7.78 13.41
CA SER A 235 -2.98 -7.08 12.85
C SER A 235 -3.70 -7.87 11.75
N ILE A 236 -2.96 -8.63 10.92
CA ILE A 236 -3.58 -9.43 9.85
C ILE A 236 -4.44 -10.56 10.45
N PRO A 237 -3.93 -11.44 11.34
CA PRO A 237 -4.78 -12.43 12.01
C PRO A 237 -5.97 -11.83 12.77
N LEU A 238 -5.79 -10.68 13.42
CA LEU A 238 -6.88 -9.98 14.10
C LEU A 238 -7.98 -9.54 13.12
N GLY A 239 -7.61 -9.04 11.94
CA GLY A 239 -8.56 -8.72 10.87
C GLY A 239 -9.35 -9.95 10.39
N PHE A 240 -8.67 -11.10 10.23
CA PHE A 240 -9.34 -12.38 9.91
C PHE A 240 -10.30 -12.84 10.99
N LEU A 241 -9.88 -12.76 12.25
CA LEU A 241 -10.69 -13.18 13.39
C LEU A 241 -11.90 -12.26 13.57
N ALA A 242 -11.72 -10.95 13.46
CA ALA A 242 -12.81 -9.98 13.50
C ALA A 242 -13.80 -10.17 12.35
N GLY A 243 -13.32 -10.43 11.13
CA GLY A 243 -14.18 -10.74 10.00
C GLY A 243 -15.01 -12.01 10.21
N TYR A 244 -14.39 -13.05 10.78
CA TYR A 244 -15.06 -14.31 11.13
C TYR A 244 -16.14 -14.10 12.18
N LEU A 245 -15.80 -13.45 13.31
CA LEU A 245 -16.75 -13.19 14.39
C LEU A 245 -17.88 -12.25 13.94
N GLY A 246 -17.55 -11.17 13.22
CA GLY A 246 -18.53 -10.23 12.69
C GLY A 246 -19.50 -10.87 11.69
N THR A 247 -19.07 -11.89 10.96
CA THR A 247 -19.96 -12.67 10.08
C THR A 247 -20.89 -13.58 10.86
N ILE A 248 -20.38 -14.28 11.89
CA ILE A 248 -21.17 -15.23 12.69
C ILE A 248 -22.18 -14.54 13.59
N PHE A 249 -21.79 -13.44 14.24
CA PHE A 249 -22.65 -12.70 15.16
C PHE A 249 -23.60 -11.73 14.46
N SER A 250 -23.47 -11.55 13.14
CA SER A 250 -24.38 -10.67 12.41
C SER A 250 -25.70 -11.36 12.09
N SER A 251 -26.78 -10.60 12.28
CA SER A 251 -28.13 -10.97 11.87
C SER A 251 -28.36 -10.82 10.36
N GLN A 252 -27.44 -10.18 9.62
CA GLN A 252 -27.54 -10.07 8.16
C GLN A 252 -27.18 -11.39 7.47
N LYS A 253 -28.14 -11.94 6.72
CA LYS A 253 -27.90 -13.10 5.85
C LYS A 253 -27.01 -12.71 4.67
N ALA A 254 -26.05 -13.56 4.34
CA ALA A 254 -25.22 -13.40 3.16
C ALA A 254 -26.08 -13.41 1.89
N ASP A 255 -25.80 -12.50 0.96
CA ASP A 255 -26.49 -12.44 -0.32
C ASP A 255 -25.93 -13.51 -1.27
N VAL A 256 -26.59 -14.66 -1.29
CA VAL A 256 -26.17 -15.85 -2.05
C VAL A 256 -26.08 -15.55 -3.55
N LYS A 257 -26.97 -14.69 -4.09
CA LYS A 257 -26.95 -14.33 -5.52
C LYS A 257 -25.71 -13.52 -5.88
N LYS A 258 -25.32 -12.60 -5.02
CA LYS A 258 -24.11 -11.77 -5.20
C LYS A 258 -22.84 -12.62 -5.11
N TYR A 259 -22.83 -13.62 -4.22
CA TYR A 259 -21.74 -14.58 -4.12
C TYR A 259 -21.64 -15.47 -5.37
N GLU A 260 -22.77 -16.00 -5.86
CA GLU A 260 -22.80 -16.78 -7.10
C GLU A 260 -22.36 -15.96 -8.31
N GLU A 261 -22.74 -14.68 -8.40
CA GLU A 261 -22.28 -13.76 -9.44
C GLU A 261 -20.76 -13.54 -9.38
N VAL A 262 -20.19 -13.30 -8.19
CA VAL A 262 -18.74 -13.19 -7.99
C VAL A 262 -18.03 -14.49 -8.35
N LEU A 263 -18.59 -15.64 -7.99
CA LEU A 263 -18.04 -16.95 -8.29
C LEU A 263 -18.03 -17.21 -9.80
N VAL A 264 -19.13 -16.90 -10.50
CA VAL A 264 -19.24 -17.02 -11.96
C VAL A 264 -18.27 -16.06 -12.64
N LYS A 265 -18.21 -14.79 -12.22
CA LYS A 265 -17.26 -13.80 -12.77
C LYS A 265 -15.80 -14.22 -12.57
N SER A 266 -15.46 -14.76 -11.39
CA SER A 266 -14.10 -15.22 -11.11
C SER A 266 -13.68 -16.45 -11.92
N ASN A 267 -14.63 -17.35 -12.24
CA ASN A 267 -14.35 -18.59 -12.96
C ASN A 267 -14.50 -18.47 -14.49
N THR A 268 -15.36 -17.56 -14.96
CA THR A 268 -15.66 -17.41 -16.40
C THR A 268 -15.12 -16.12 -17.02
N GLY A 269 -14.77 -15.12 -16.22
CA GLY A 269 -14.32 -13.80 -16.70
C GLY A 269 -15.41 -12.94 -17.35
N ILE A 270 -16.67 -13.38 -17.35
CA ILE A 270 -17.78 -12.70 -18.04
C ILE A 270 -18.37 -11.61 -17.13
N GLY A 271 -18.34 -10.35 -17.56
CA GLY A 271 -19.03 -9.23 -16.88
C GLY A 271 -18.13 -8.15 -16.25
N ILE A 272 -16.88 -8.02 -16.71
CA ILE A 272 -15.91 -7.01 -16.23
C ILE A 272 -16.02 -5.68 -17.01
N ASN A 273 -16.86 -5.64 -18.05
CA ASN A 273 -17.20 -4.44 -18.80
C ASN A 273 -18.70 -4.17 -18.67
N SER A 274 -19.10 -3.36 -17.69
CA SER A 274 -20.32 -2.53 -17.72
C SER A 274 -20.18 -1.45 -16.67
#